data_AF-A0A9X1MVX9-F1
#
_entry.id   AF-A0A9X1MVX9-F1
#
_cell.length_a   1.000
_cell.length_b   1.000
_cell.length_c   1.000
_cell.angle_alpha   90.00
_cell.angle_beta   90.00
_cell.angle_gamma   90.00
#
_symmetry.space_group_name_H-M   'P 1'
#
loop_
_entity.id
_entity.type
_entity.pdbx_description
1 polymer ?
#
loop_
_entity_poly.entity_id
_entity_poly.type
_entity_poly.pdbx_seq_one_letter_code
_entity_poly.pdbx_strand_id
1 'polypeptide(L)'
;MNYSSARLKKQSGNIRITCDLPLFKPFSSILTQVIKHHSDVFSLTLNYQSHKAELNGYRPVEIRLEKQPDNNWSICYITEFYYSGLSNTPKLEPFVDFDFSMGTGHQADLSPESITTYSGLFSLWQRNFCRYYSYGVYQQHLSIEEK
;
A
#
# COMPACT_ATOMS: atom_id res chain seq x y z
N MET A 1 -1.14 -19.79 -46.23
CA MET A 1 -1.61 -19.69 -44.84
C MET A 1 -0.43 -19.27 -43.99
N ASN A 2 -0.44 -18.05 -43.44
CA ASN A 2 0.52 -17.61 -42.42
C ASN A 2 -0.18 -16.52 -41.59
N TYR A 3 -0.73 -16.90 -40.44
CA TYR A 3 -1.18 -15.93 -39.44
C TYR A 3 0.01 -15.61 -38.53
N SER A 4 0.73 -14.54 -38.85
CA SER A 4 1.62 -13.89 -37.90
C SER A 4 0.75 -13.13 -36.90
N SER A 5 0.53 -13.71 -35.72
CA SER A 5 -0.10 -13.03 -34.59
C SER A 5 0.84 -11.93 -34.08
N ALA A 6 0.60 -10.71 -34.53
CA ALA A 6 1.19 -9.53 -33.95
C ALA A 6 0.66 -9.41 -32.52
N ARG A 7 1.54 -9.66 -31.54
CA ARG A 7 1.30 -9.42 -30.12
C ARG A 7 0.92 -7.95 -29.96
N LEU A 8 -0.38 -7.68 -29.83
CA LEU A 8 -0.93 -6.36 -29.56
C LEU A 8 -0.22 -5.83 -28.32
N LYS A 9 0.60 -4.79 -28.49
CA LYS A 9 1.06 -3.97 -27.37
C LYS A 9 -0.21 -3.37 -26.78
N LYS A 10 -0.67 -3.94 -25.66
CA LYS A 10 -1.74 -3.38 -24.82
C LYS A 10 -1.27 -1.94 -24.53
N GLN A 11 -1.87 -0.96 -25.21
CA GLN A 11 -1.60 0.44 -24.92
C GLN A 11 -1.91 0.60 -23.44
N SER A 12 -0.88 0.83 -22.64
CA SER A 12 -1.03 1.04 -21.21
C SER A 12 -1.82 2.32 -21.06
N GLY A 13 -3.14 2.20 -20.89
CA GLY A 13 -3.96 3.29 -20.38
C GLY A 13 -3.29 3.84 -19.12
N ASN A 14 -3.40 5.15 -18.90
CA ASN A 14 -2.90 5.75 -17.68
C ASN A 14 -3.61 5.09 -16.49
N ILE A 15 -2.89 4.25 -15.76
CA ILE A 15 -3.39 3.65 -14.51
C ILE A 15 -3.66 4.79 -13.54
N ARG A 16 -4.91 4.91 -13.12
CA ARG A 16 -5.33 5.86 -12.10
C ARG A 16 -5.51 5.11 -10.78
N ILE A 17 -4.94 5.69 -9.72
CA ILE A 17 -5.16 5.25 -8.35
C ILE A 17 -6.06 6.28 -7.66
N THR A 18 -7.14 5.83 -7.03
CA THR A 18 -8.06 6.64 -6.23
C THR A 18 -7.86 6.39 -4.74
N CYS A 19 -8.10 7.44 -3.96
CA CYS A 19 -8.01 7.45 -2.50
C CYS A 19 -8.79 8.68 -2.01
N ASP A 20 -9.45 8.57 -0.85
CA ASP A 20 -10.24 9.66 -0.28
C ASP A 20 -9.37 10.81 0.24
N LEU A 21 -8.09 10.53 0.49
CA LEU A 21 -7.10 11.52 0.88
C LEU A 21 -6.09 11.82 -0.24
N PRO A 22 -5.50 13.03 -0.29
CA PRO A 22 -4.53 13.39 -1.32
C PRO A 22 -3.32 12.46 -1.36
N LEU A 23 -3.00 11.97 -2.56
CA LEU A 23 -1.83 11.13 -2.78
C LEU A 23 -0.59 11.93 -3.15
N PHE A 24 0.52 11.61 -2.49
CA PHE A 24 1.83 12.12 -2.82
C PHE A 24 2.34 11.45 -4.11
N LYS A 25 2.78 12.24 -5.10
CA LYS A 25 3.14 11.72 -6.44
C LYS A 25 4.16 10.56 -6.43
N PRO A 26 5.26 10.62 -5.64
CA PRO A 26 6.17 9.48 -5.50
C PRO A 26 5.49 8.23 -4.96
N PHE A 27 4.58 8.36 -3.99
CA PHE A 27 3.83 7.24 -3.44
C PHE A 27 2.96 6.58 -4.51
N SER A 28 2.17 7.36 -5.23
CA SER A 28 1.38 6.85 -6.37
C SER A 28 2.23 6.18 -7.44
N SER A 29 3.46 6.68 -7.66
CA SER A 29 4.39 6.13 -8.66
C SER A 29 4.88 4.74 -8.25
N ILE A 30 5.21 4.55 -6.97
CA ILE A 30 5.58 3.24 -6.40
C ILE A 30 4.44 2.24 -6.61
N LEU A 31 3.22 2.60 -6.23
CA LEU A 31 2.05 1.71 -6.37
C LEU A 31 1.73 1.41 -7.83
N THR A 32 1.79 2.42 -8.71
CA THR A 32 1.53 2.26 -10.15
C THR A 32 2.53 1.30 -10.79
N GLN A 33 3.80 1.32 -10.37
CA GLN A 33 4.79 0.39 -10.87
C GLN A 33 4.40 -1.06 -10.55
N VAL A 34 3.98 -1.34 -9.32
CA VAL A 34 3.53 -2.69 -8.94
C VAL A 34 2.29 -3.09 -9.74
N ILE A 35 1.28 -2.22 -9.83
CA ILE A 35 0.04 -2.49 -10.59
C ILE A 35 0.33 -2.83 -12.06
N LYS A 36 1.29 -2.15 -12.71
CA LYS A 36 1.67 -2.43 -14.11
C LYS A 36 2.16 -3.86 -14.32
N HIS A 37 2.81 -4.45 -13.32
CA HIS A 37 3.29 -5.83 -13.38
C HIS A 37 2.19 -6.86 -13.08
N HIS A 38 1.06 -6.42 -12.52
CA HIS A 38 -0.05 -7.28 -12.10
C HIS A 38 -1.41 -6.75 -12.58
N SER A 39 -1.51 -6.32 -13.84
CA SER A 39 -2.72 -5.64 -14.34
C SER A 39 -3.96 -6.52 -14.43
N ASP A 40 -3.78 -7.84 -14.33
CA ASP A 40 -4.81 -8.84 -14.64
C ASP A 40 -5.43 -9.47 -13.38
N VAL A 41 -4.99 -9.06 -12.18
CA VAL A 41 -5.53 -9.52 -10.89
C VAL A 41 -6.65 -8.60 -10.37
N PHE A 42 -7.42 -9.06 -9.38
CA PHE A 42 -8.49 -8.28 -8.76
C PHE A 42 -8.00 -7.42 -7.59
N SER A 43 -7.10 -7.96 -6.77
CA SER A 43 -6.54 -7.25 -5.62
C SER A 43 -5.05 -7.50 -5.46
N LEU A 44 -4.38 -6.55 -4.80
CA LEU A 44 -2.97 -6.64 -4.41
C LEU A 44 -2.88 -6.29 -2.92
N THR A 45 -2.24 -7.14 -2.13
CA THR A 45 -1.82 -6.81 -0.76
C THR A 45 -0.29 -6.73 -0.72
N LEU A 46 0.23 -5.53 -0.51
CA LEU A 46 1.65 -5.21 -0.50
C LEU A 46 2.15 -5.15 0.95
N ASN A 47 3.04 -6.05 1.31
CA ASN A 47 3.68 -6.11 2.61
C ASN A 47 5.13 -5.61 2.50
N TYR A 48 5.45 -4.53 3.19
CA TYR A 48 6.78 -3.95 3.27
C TYR A 48 7.35 -4.18 4.67
N GLN A 49 8.43 -4.96 4.74
CA GLN A 49 9.09 -5.30 6.00
C GLN A 49 10.56 -4.91 5.95
N SER A 50 11.11 -4.45 7.07
CA SER A 50 12.56 -4.24 7.18
C SER A 50 13.20 -5.41 7.91
N HIS A 51 14.31 -5.92 7.38
CA HIS A 51 15.13 -6.93 8.07
C HIS A 51 15.65 -6.48 9.44
N LYS A 52 15.60 -5.17 9.73
CA LYS A 52 16.04 -4.56 10.99
C LYS A 52 14.89 -3.93 11.76
N ALA A 53 13.66 -4.42 11.59
CA ALA A 53 12.48 -3.85 12.23
C ALA A 53 12.64 -3.67 13.76
N GLU A 54 13.31 -4.62 14.42
CA GLU A 54 13.55 -4.58 15.87
C GLU A 54 14.72 -3.68 16.30
N LEU A 55 15.65 -3.36 15.39
CA LEU A 55 16.91 -2.67 15.72
C LEU A 55 16.94 -1.21 15.26
N ASN A 56 16.16 -0.84 14.24
CA ASN A 56 16.35 0.41 13.50
C ASN A 56 15.10 1.30 13.40
N GLY A 57 13.97 0.91 14.01
CA GLY A 57 12.78 1.77 14.11
C GLY A 57 11.96 1.93 12.82
N TYR A 58 12.18 1.09 11.80
CA TYR A 58 11.33 1.06 10.59
C TYR A 58 10.19 0.08 10.78
N ARG A 59 8.97 0.62 10.79
CA ARG A 59 7.75 -0.14 11.01
C ARG A 59 7.31 -0.91 9.76
N PRO A 60 6.83 -2.16 9.90
CA PRO A 60 6.18 -2.89 8.82
C PRO A 60 4.96 -2.14 8.30
N VAL A 61 4.69 -2.25 7.00
CA VAL A 61 3.55 -1.61 6.35
C VAL A 61 2.82 -2.63 5.49
N GLU A 62 1.49 -2.66 5.58
CA GLU A 62 0.62 -3.35 4.64
C GLU A 62 -0.23 -2.33 3.86
N ILE A 63 -0.39 -2.55 2.56
CA ILE A 63 -1.22 -1.71 1.67
C ILE A 63 -2.08 -2.63 0.83
N ARG A 64 -3.41 -2.49 0.91
CA ARG A 64 -4.33 -3.20 0.03
C ARG A 64 -4.86 -2.30 -1.07
N LEU A 65 -4.82 -2.81 -2.30
CA LEU A 65 -5.34 -2.18 -3.51
C LEU A 65 -6.36 -3.11 -4.16
N GLU A 66 -7.46 -2.56 -4.66
CA GLU A 66 -8.46 -3.31 -5.41
C GLU A 66 -8.76 -2.64 -6.75
N LYS A 67 -8.96 -3.50 -7.76
CA LYS A 67 -9.30 -3.08 -9.10
C LYS A 67 -10.79 -2.79 -9.21
N GLN A 68 -11.09 -1.61 -9.71
CA GLN A 68 -12.45 -1.09 -9.88
C GLN A 68 -13.06 -1.53 -11.23
N PRO A 69 -14.41 -1.50 -11.38
CA PRO A 69 -15.09 -1.89 -12.61
C PRO A 69 -14.65 -1.13 -13.87
N ASP A 70 -14.16 0.10 -13.70
CA ASP A 70 -13.65 0.96 -14.77
C ASP A 70 -12.15 0.70 -15.12
N ASN A 71 -11.56 -0.36 -14.57
CA ASN A 71 -10.14 -0.71 -14.64
C ASN A 71 -9.18 0.24 -13.92
N ASN A 72 -9.67 1.18 -13.12
CA ASN A 72 -8.84 1.93 -12.18
C ASN A 72 -8.59 1.12 -10.91
N TRP A 73 -7.75 1.65 -10.00
CA TRP A 73 -7.44 1.02 -8.73
C TRP A 73 -7.77 1.95 -7.58
N SER A 74 -8.28 1.40 -6.47
CA SER A 74 -8.47 2.13 -5.22
C SER A 74 -7.55 1.59 -4.15
N ILE A 75 -7.08 2.46 -3.26
CA ILE A 75 -6.48 2.03 -2.00
C ILE A 75 -7.63 1.67 -1.04
N CYS A 76 -7.65 0.43 -0.54
CA CYS A 76 -8.65 -0.01 0.43
C CYS A 76 -8.23 0.37 1.84
N TYR A 77 -7.01 0.00 2.22
CA TYR A 77 -6.42 0.39 3.49
C TYR A 77 -4.90 0.48 3.41
N ILE A 78 -4.33 1.19 4.38
CA ILE A 78 -2.89 1.25 4.66
C ILE A 78 -2.69 1.12 6.16
N THR A 79 -1.96 0.11 6.58
CA THR A 79 -1.66 -0.12 8.00
C THR A 79 -0.17 -0.13 8.22
N GLU A 80 0.32 0.72 9.12
CA GLU A 80 1.68 0.64 9.66
C GLU A 80 1.63 -0.05 11.03
N PHE A 81 2.48 -1.03 11.24
CA PHE A 81 2.47 -1.88 12.42
C PHE A 81 3.69 -1.61 13.31
N TYR A 82 3.59 -1.98 14.59
CA TYR A 82 4.72 -2.04 15.49
C TYR A 82 4.75 -3.37 16.22
N TYR A 83 5.93 -3.75 16.70
CA TYR A 83 6.07 -4.91 17.57
C TYR A 83 5.85 -4.48 19.02
N SER A 84 4.85 -5.07 19.66
CA SER A 84 4.57 -4.93 21.08
C SER A 84 4.89 -6.23 21.84
N GLY A 85 4.91 -6.17 23.17
CA GLY A 85 5.22 -7.32 24.01
C GLY A 85 6.71 -7.51 24.29
N LEU A 86 7.04 -8.64 24.93
CA LEU A 86 8.42 -8.99 25.31
C LEU A 86 9.22 -9.48 24.10
N SER A 87 10.54 -9.31 24.13
CA SER A 87 11.45 -9.64 23.01
C SER A 87 11.40 -11.12 22.57
N ASN A 88 10.97 -12.03 23.44
CA ASN A 88 10.81 -13.45 23.15
C ASN A 88 9.42 -13.83 22.63
N THR A 89 8.44 -12.91 22.71
CA THR A 89 7.07 -13.11 22.23
C THR A 89 6.54 -11.82 21.59
N PRO A 90 7.21 -11.29 20.54
CA PRO A 90 6.79 -10.06 19.91
C PRO A 90 5.44 -10.28 19.21
N LYS A 91 4.52 -9.32 19.38
CA LYS A 91 3.22 -9.29 18.69
C LYS A 91 3.22 -8.14 17.70
N LEU A 92 2.76 -8.39 16.49
CA LEU A 92 2.60 -7.34 15.48
C LEU A 92 1.22 -6.71 15.65
N GLU A 93 1.18 -5.43 16.02
CA GLU A 93 -0.06 -4.69 16.28
C GLU A 93 -0.13 -3.42 15.40
N PRO A 94 -1.33 -2.98 14.98
CA PRO A 94 -1.48 -1.74 14.22
C PRO A 94 -1.03 -0.53 15.04
N PHE A 95 -0.10 0.27 14.49
CA PHE A 95 0.27 1.56 15.07
C PHE A 95 -0.61 2.68 14.52
N VAL A 96 -0.74 2.74 13.20
CA VAL A 96 -1.67 3.62 12.50
C VAL A 96 -2.31 2.86 11.36
N ASP A 97 -3.61 3.06 11.19
CA ASP A 97 -4.41 2.43 10.15
C ASP A 97 -5.25 3.50 9.44
N PHE A 98 -5.14 3.54 8.11
CA PHE A 98 -5.94 4.39 7.24
C PHE A 98 -6.89 3.48 6.45
N ASP A 99 -8.09 3.24 6.97
CA ASP A 99 -9.10 2.40 6.33
C ASP A 99 -10.03 3.26 5.48
N PHE A 100 -9.71 3.35 4.18
CA PHE A 100 -10.51 4.07 3.20
C PHE A 100 -11.79 3.32 2.82
N SER A 101 -11.85 2.01 3.02
CA SER A 101 -13.05 1.22 2.76
C SER A 101 -14.17 1.54 3.76
N MET A 102 -13.79 1.86 4.99
CA MET A 102 -14.70 2.26 6.07
C MET A 102 -14.75 3.78 6.29
N GLY A 103 -13.87 4.54 5.63
CA GLY A 103 -13.77 6.00 5.81
C GLY A 103 -13.27 6.39 7.20
N THR A 104 -12.47 5.54 7.84
CA THR A 104 -11.98 5.73 9.21
C THR A 104 -10.45 5.66 9.31
N GLY A 105 -9.88 6.43 10.22
CA GLY A 105 -8.49 6.28 10.64
C GLY A 105 -8.40 5.85 12.10
N HIS A 106 -7.36 5.10 12.43
CA HIS A 106 -7.07 4.67 13.79
C HIS A 106 -5.58 4.86 14.09
N GLN A 107 -5.27 5.23 15.33
CA GLN A 107 -3.92 5.21 15.87
C GLN A 107 -3.95 4.45 17.19
N ALA A 108 -2.88 3.70 17.47
CA ALA A 108 -2.73 2.95 18.72
C ALA A 108 -3.09 3.82 19.94
N ASP A 109 -3.83 3.20 20.86
CA ASP A 109 -4.35 3.79 22.11
C ASP A 109 -5.40 4.91 21.94
N LEU A 110 -5.84 5.22 20.70
CA LEU A 110 -6.91 6.18 20.42
C LEU A 110 -8.15 5.51 19.85
N SER A 111 -9.32 6.12 20.04
CA SER A 111 -10.54 5.67 19.36
C SER A 111 -10.44 5.97 17.85
N PRO A 112 -10.98 5.11 16.97
CA PRO A 112 -11.09 5.43 15.55
C PRO A 112 -11.90 6.71 15.30
N GLU A 113 -11.51 7.47 14.29
CA GLU A 113 -12.23 8.68 13.84
C GLU A 113 -12.39 8.69 12.32
N SER A 114 -13.07 9.71 11.79
CA SER A 114 -13.16 9.96 10.35
C SER A 114 -11.77 10.03 9.71
N ILE A 115 -11.61 9.39 8.54
CA ILE A 115 -10.36 9.40 7.77
C ILE A 115 -9.87 10.83 7.44
N THR A 116 -10.80 11.78 7.32
CA THR A 116 -10.48 13.18 7.04
C THR A 116 -9.66 13.85 8.14
N THR A 117 -9.86 13.47 9.41
CA THR A 117 -9.05 13.94 10.56
C THR A 117 -7.58 13.55 10.40
N TYR A 118 -7.32 12.43 9.73
CA TYR A 118 -5.98 11.86 9.55
C TYR A 118 -5.22 12.43 8.35
N SER A 119 -5.79 13.38 7.59
CA SER A 119 -5.17 13.93 6.37
C SER A 119 -3.74 14.46 6.57
N GLY A 120 -3.47 15.17 7.67
CA GLY A 120 -2.15 15.66 8.01
C GLY A 120 -1.15 14.54 8.30
N LEU A 121 -1.56 13.54 9.10
CA LEU A 121 -0.74 12.38 9.41
C LEU A 121 -0.46 11.55 8.15
N PHE A 122 -1.48 11.32 7.31
CA PHE A 122 -1.34 10.59 6.06
C PHE A 122 -0.35 11.25 5.09
N SER A 123 -0.37 12.59 5.00
CA SER A 123 0.59 13.36 4.19
C SER A 123 2.04 13.17 4.66
N LEU A 124 2.28 13.21 5.98
CA LEU A 124 3.61 12.99 6.55
C LEU A 124 4.05 11.53 6.38
N TRP A 125 3.16 10.59 6.67
CA TRP A 125 3.40 9.16 6.56
C TRP A 125 3.84 8.77 5.15
N GLN A 126 3.12 9.21 4.11
CA GLN A 126 3.48 8.92 2.71
C GLN A 126 4.90 9.37 2.36
N ARG A 127 5.31 10.55 2.84
CA ARG A 127 6.65 11.11 2.58
C ARG A 127 7.74 10.29 3.27
N ASN A 128 7.51 9.90 4.52
CA ASN A 128 8.43 9.06 5.27
C ASN A 128 8.56 7.68 4.61
N PHE A 129 7.43 7.04 4.30
CA PHE A 129 7.39 5.77 3.59
C PHE A 129 8.19 5.83 2.28
N CYS A 130 7.94 6.83 1.43
CA CYS A 130 8.67 6.98 0.17
C CYS A 130 10.18 7.15 0.37
N ARG A 131 10.59 7.87 1.41
CA ARG A 131 12.01 8.07 1.72
C ARG A 131 12.67 6.77 2.16
N TYR A 132 12.02 5.99 3.02
CA TYR A 132 12.54 4.70 3.47
C TYR A 132 12.58 3.68 2.33
N TYR A 133 11.54 3.67 1.49
CA TYR A 133 11.52 2.90 0.25
C TYR A 133 12.69 3.26 -0.66
N SER A 134 12.98 4.55 -0.87
CA SER A 134 14.10 4.99 -1.72
C SER A 134 15.48 4.60 -1.17
N TYR A 135 15.58 4.37 0.14
CA TYR A 135 16.82 3.91 0.78
C TYR A 135 16.97 2.38 0.78
N GLY A 136 16.03 1.64 0.18
CA GLY A 136 16.07 0.18 0.15
C GLY A 136 15.83 -0.46 1.51
N VAL A 137 15.14 0.23 2.43
CA VAL A 137 14.86 -0.26 3.78
C VAL A 137 13.92 -1.46 3.78
N TYR A 138 13.00 -1.49 2.82
CA TYR A 138 11.91 -2.45 2.76
C TYR A 138 12.20 -3.58 1.78
N GLN A 139 12.03 -4.81 2.25
CA GLN A 139 11.73 -5.97 1.42
C GLN A 139 10.22 -6.02 1.19
N GLN A 140 9.81 -6.11 -0.08
CA GLN A 140 8.41 -6.21 -0.47
C GLN A 140 8.01 -7.68 -0.65
N HIS A 141 6.87 -8.05 -0.08
CA HIS A 141 6.15 -9.29 -0.32
C HIS A 141 4.77 -8.95 -0.88
N LEU A 142 4.34 -9.67 -1.92
CA LEU A 142 3.08 -9.43 -2.60
C LEU A 142 2.17 -10.65 -2.45
N SER A 143 0.93 -10.41 -2.05
CA SER A 143 -0.17 -11.37 -2.16
C SER A 143 -1.17 -10.85 -3.20
N ILE A 144 -1.72 -11.75 -4.02
CA ILE A 144 -2.69 -11.43 -5.06
C ILE A 144 -3.96 -12.26 -4.87
N GLU A 145 -5.11 -11.71 -5.22
CA GLU A 145 -6.33 -12.49 -5.41
C GLU A 145 -6.71 -12.46 -6.90
N GLU A 146 -6.84 -13.65 -7.46
CA GLU A 146 -7.27 -13.89 -8.84
C GLU A 146 -8.80 -14.05 -8.92
N LYS A 147 -9.35 -13.86 -10.12
CA LYS A 147 -10.79 -13.99 -10.38
C LYS A 147 -11.27 -15.43 -10.34
#